data_AF-A0A542AKT2-F1
#
_entry.id   AF-A0A542AKT2-F1
#
_cell.length_a   1.000
_cell.length_b   1.000
_cell.length_c   1.000
_cell.angle_alpha   90.00
_cell.angle_beta   90.00
_cell.angle_gamma   90.00
#
_symmetry.space_group_name_H-M   'P 1'
#
loop_
_entity.id
_entity.type
_entity.pdbx_description
1 polymer ?
#
loop_
_entity_poly.entity_id
_entity_poly.type
_entity_poly.pdbx_seq_one_letter_code
_entity_poly.pdbx_strand_id
1 'polypeptide(L)'
;MNESTRLRERNDRFRESLRSSVGHFRRGEDHSGLDEFLNSLDDLESILDYLQCVGEPEIELEEMLEALKELPAYLRGQDVTALTDVLEFAVYPLAEKWIGGVTENDDSPKG
;
A
#
# COMPACT_ATOMS: atom_id res chain seq x y z
N MET A 1 1.44 -22.45 -6.77
CA MET A 1 0.84 -21.12 -6.53
C MET A 1 1.05 -20.30 -7.78
N ASN A 2 -0.01 -19.81 -8.39
CA ASN A 2 0.10 -18.94 -9.56
C ASN A 2 0.50 -17.52 -9.12
N GLU A 3 0.98 -16.73 -10.06
CA GLU A 3 1.52 -15.39 -9.81
C GLU A 3 0.42 -14.42 -9.34
N SER A 4 -0.83 -14.61 -9.80
CA SER A 4 -2.00 -13.84 -9.36
C SER A 4 -2.37 -14.10 -7.89
N THR A 5 -2.29 -15.34 -7.40
CA THR A 5 -2.45 -15.61 -5.96
C THR A 5 -1.35 -14.95 -5.13
N ARG A 6 -0.10 -14.95 -5.60
CA ARG A 6 1.01 -14.27 -4.91
C ARG A 6 0.80 -12.76 -4.82
N LEU A 7 0.32 -12.15 -5.90
CA LEU A 7 0.02 -10.72 -5.93
C LEU A 7 -1.10 -10.37 -4.96
N ARG A 8 -2.16 -11.18 -4.91
CA ARG A 8 -3.26 -11.01 -3.97
C ARG A 8 -2.78 -11.10 -2.51
N GLU A 9 -2.03 -12.13 -2.17
CA GLU A 9 -1.48 -12.28 -0.81
C GLU A 9 -0.56 -11.11 -0.41
N ARG A 10 0.23 -10.58 -1.37
CA ARG A 10 1.05 -9.37 -1.14
C ARG A 10 0.20 -8.14 -0.92
N ASN A 11 -0.85 -7.95 -1.72
CA ASN A 11 -1.78 -6.83 -1.55
C ASN A 11 -2.48 -6.87 -0.19
N ASP A 12 -2.92 -8.05 0.24
CA ASP A 12 -3.55 -8.24 1.54
C ASP A 12 -2.57 -7.89 2.68
N ARG A 13 -1.32 -8.39 2.63
CA ARG A 13 -0.29 -8.06 3.63
C ARG A 13 0.07 -6.57 3.62
N PHE A 14 0.25 -5.96 2.46
CA PHE A 14 0.49 -4.53 2.31
C PHE A 14 -0.57 -3.72 3.07
N ARG A 15 -1.85 -4.04 2.88
CA ARG A 15 -2.97 -3.32 3.52
C ARG A 15 -3.04 -3.59 5.01
N GLU A 16 -2.82 -4.83 5.43
CA GLU A 16 -2.81 -5.20 6.86
C GLU A 16 -1.68 -4.47 7.60
N SER A 17 -0.45 -4.49 7.08
CA SER A 17 0.68 -3.78 7.67
C SER A 17 0.50 -2.27 7.63
N LEU A 18 -0.01 -1.69 6.54
CA LEU A 18 -0.32 -0.26 6.47
C LEU A 18 -1.37 0.14 7.52
N ARG A 19 -2.43 -0.64 7.67
CA ARG A 19 -3.46 -0.42 8.69
C ARG A 19 -2.90 -0.58 10.11
N SER A 20 -2.05 -1.58 10.33
CA SER A 20 -1.38 -1.82 11.61
C SER A 20 -0.51 -0.63 11.99
N SER A 21 0.28 -0.12 11.04
CA SER A 21 1.13 1.06 11.17
C SER A 21 0.35 2.28 11.67
N VAL A 22 -0.75 2.63 11.00
CA VAL A 22 -1.65 3.72 11.42
C VAL A 22 -2.17 3.49 12.84
N GLY A 23 -2.55 2.24 13.16
CA GLY A 23 -3.01 1.86 14.50
C GLY A 23 -1.95 2.01 15.59
N HIS A 24 -0.69 1.74 15.28
CA HIS A 24 0.45 1.92 16.20
C HIS A 24 0.78 3.40 16.41
N PHE A 25 0.88 4.20 15.35
CA PHE A 25 1.16 5.64 15.49
C PHE A 25 0.08 6.37 16.30
N ARG A 26 -1.19 6.02 16.11
CA ARG A 26 -2.30 6.56 16.92
C ARG A 26 -2.20 6.25 18.41
N ARG A 27 -1.51 5.16 18.77
CA ARG A 27 -1.26 4.75 20.16
C ARG A 27 0.06 5.32 20.72
N GLY A 28 0.82 6.05 19.91
CA GLY A 28 2.18 6.52 20.25
C GLY A 28 3.21 5.38 20.26
N GLU A 29 2.91 4.27 19.60
CA GLU A 29 3.79 3.10 19.48
C GLU A 29 4.70 3.28 18.24
N ASP A 30 5.44 4.40 18.17
CA ASP A 30 6.07 4.90 16.95
C ASP A 30 7.07 3.93 16.32
N HIS A 31 7.84 3.20 17.13
CA HIS A 31 8.76 2.18 16.64
C HIS A 31 8.02 1.05 15.92
N SER A 32 6.96 0.51 16.54
CA SER A 32 6.14 -0.52 15.91
C SER A 32 5.38 0.02 14.69
N GLY A 33 4.94 1.27 14.75
CA GLY A 33 4.31 1.95 13.60
C GLY A 33 5.24 2.08 12.42
N LEU A 34 6.50 2.41 12.66
CA LEU A 34 7.53 2.48 11.61
C LEU A 34 7.89 1.10 11.07
N ASP A 35 8.05 0.10 11.94
CA ASP A 35 8.35 -1.28 11.50
C ASP A 35 7.25 -1.82 10.57
N GLU A 36 5.98 -1.65 10.95
CA GLU A 36 4.85 -2.05 10.10
C GLU A 36 4.75 -1.21 8.82
N PHE A 37 5.08 0.08 8.88
CA PHE A 37 5.11 0.92 7.68
C PHE A 37 6.15 0.43 6.68
N LEU A 38 7.38 0.13 7.15
CA LEU A 38 8.44 -0.39 6.30
C LEU A 38 8.08 -1.74 5.68
N ASN A 39 7.48 -2.66 6.46
CA ASN A 39 6.96 -3.92 5.93
C ASN A 39 5.92 -3.70 4.82
N SER A 40 5.05 -2.70 4.97
CA SER A 40 4.06 -2.36 3.94
C SER A 40 4.73 -1.86 2.65
N LEU A 41 5.82 -1.09 2.76
CA LEU A 41 6.57 -0.63 1.60
C LEU A 41 7.27 -1.78 0.86
N ASP A 42 7.83 -2.77 1.57
CA ASP A 42 8.45 -3.95 0.96
C ASP A 42 7.45 -4.75 0.09
N ASP A 43 6.21 -4.92 0.58
CA ASP A 43 5.15 -5.57 -0.18
C ASP A 43 4.69 -4.69 -1.36
N LEU A 44 4.61 -3.36 -1.19
CA LEU A 44 4.27 -2.42 -2.27
C LEU A 44 5.34 -2.40 -3.38
N GLU A 45 6.63 -2.38 -3.04
CA GLU A 45 7.71 -2.48 -4.02
C GLU A 45 7.62 -3.79 -4.82
N SER A 46 7.39 -4.90 -4.12
CA SER A 46 7.21 -6.22 -4.76
C SER A 46 6.01 -6.28 -5.71
N ILE A 47 4.95 -5.52 -5.40
CA ILE A 47 3.77 -5.37 -6.24
C ILE A 47 4.08 -4.55 -7.48
N LEU A 48 4.75 -3.40 -7.30
CA LEU A 48 5.11 -2.49 -8.39
C LEU A 48 6.03 -3.17 -9.41
N ASP A 49 7.01 -3.93 -8.93
CA ASP A 49 7.91 -4.74 -9.77
C ASP A 49 7.14 -5.73 -10.65
N TYR A 50 6.10 -6.36 -10.08
CA TYR A 50 5.24 -7.26 -10.83
C TYR A 50 4.40 -6.52 -11.87
N LEU A 51 3.73 -5.43 -11.47
CA LEU A 51 2.88 -4.63 -12.36
C LEU A 51 3.67 -4.04 -13.53
N GLN A 52 4.93 -3.66 -13.31
CA GLN A 52 5.83 -3.19 -14.36
C GLN A 52 6.09 -4.28 -15.42
N CYS A 53 6.13 -5.55 -15.03
CA CYS A 53 6.33 -6.66 -15.95
C CYS A 53 5.09 -6.95 -16.81
N VAL A 54 3.88 -6.69 -16.28
CA VAL A 54 2.60 -6.99 -16.96
C VAL A 54 1.96 -5.78 -17.64
N GLY A 55 2.43 -4.57 -17.38
CA GLY A 55 2.04 -3.35 -18.10
C GLY A 55 0.71 -2.74 -17.68
N GLU A 56 0.28 -2.94 -16.43
CA GLU A 56 -0.99 -2.46 -15.89
C GLU A 56 -0.78 -1.35 -14.84
N PRO A 57 -0.60 -0.08 -15.23
CA PRO A 57 -0.69 1.03 -14.27
C PRO A 57 -2.17 1.42 -14.07
N GLU A 58 -2.65 1.34 -12.82
CA GLU A 58 -3.97 1.81 -12.40
C GLU A 58 -3.89 3.25 -11.86
N ILE A 59 -4.96 4.04 -12.02
CA ILE A 59 -5.01 5.46 -11.61
C ILE A 59 -4.82 5.60 -10.09
N GLU A 60 -5.42 4.68 -9.33
CA GLU A 60 -5.33 4.61 -7.88
C GLU A 60 -3.88 4.43 -7.40
N LEU A 61 -3.04 3.73 -8.18
CA LEU A 61 -1.63 3.53 -7.89
C LEU A 61 -0.84 4.83 -8.08
N GLU A 62 -1.13 5.59 -9.14
CA GLU A 62 -0.48 6.89 -9.38
C GLU A 62 -0.81 7.88 -8.26
N GLU A 63 -2.08 7.96 -7.84
CA GLU A 63 -2.52 8.80 -6.72
C GLU A 63 -1.85 8.38 -5.40
N MET A 64 -1.71 7.07 -5.17
CA MET A 64 -1.04 6.55 -3.97
C MET A 64 0.45 6.89 -3.97
N LEU A 65 1.13 6.72 -5.11
CA LEU A 65 2.55 7.10 -5.26
C LEU A 65 2.77 8.60 -5.06
N GLU A 66 1.83 9.45 -5.48
CA GLU A 66 1.90 10.89 -5.21
C GLU A 66 1.81 11.19 -3.72
N ALA A 67 0.85 10.57 -3.01
CA ALA A 67 0.73 10.73 -1.55
C ALA A 67 1.99 10.28 -0.80
N LEU A 68 2.67 9.24 -1.28
CA LEU A 68 3.91 8.74 -0.69
C LEU A 68 5.10 9.73 -0.83
N LYS A 69 5.08 10.65 -1.80
CA LYS A 69 6.18 11.62 -2.04
C LYS A 69 6.38 12.60 -0.90
N GLU A 70 5.35 12.86 -0.11
CA GLU A 70 5.41 13.81 1.02
C GLU A 70 6.04 13.18 2.27
N LEU A 71 5.97 11.86 2.40
CA LEU A 71 6.39 11.14 3.60
C LEU A 71 7.86 11.33 4.01
N PRO A 72 8.84 11.40 3.07
CA PRO A 72 10.23 11.66 3.44
C PRO A 72 10.43 13.00 4.17
N ALA A 73 9.59 14.00 3.92
CA ALA A 73 9.67 15.28 4.61
C ALA A 73 9.21 15.14 6.08
N TYR A 74 8.10 14.45 6.31
CA TYR A 74 7.57 14.20 7.66
C TYR A 74 8.51 13.32 8.48
N LEU A 75 9.07 12.27 7.88
CA LEU A 75 10.06 11.41 8.53
C LEU A 75 11.32 12.17 8.96
N ARG A 76 11.86 13.05 8.10
CA ARG A 76 13.02 13.90 8.45
C ARG A 76 12.69 14.92 9.54
N GLY A 77 11.46 15.45 9.50
CA GLY A 77 10.95 16.37 10.51
C GLY A 77 10.56 15.70 11.83
N GLN A 78 10.57 14.37 11.89
CA GLN A 78 10.02 13.58 13.01
C GLN A 78 8.55 13.93 13.31
N ASP A 79 7.81 14.35 12.27
CA ASP A 79 6.40 14.71 12.37
C ASP A 79 5.54 13.45 12.18
N VAL A 80 5.48 12.65 13.25
CA VAL A 80 4.71 11.40 13.27
C VAL A 80 3.22 11.68 13.09
N THR A 81 2.71 12.83 13.54
CA THR A 81 1.30 13.22 13.33
C THR A 81 1.00 13.43 11.86
N ALA A 82 1.79 14.25 11.16
CA ALA A 82 1.59 14.47 9.73
C ALA A 82 1.80 13.19 8.91
N LEU A 83 2.80 12.37 9.28
CA LEU A 83 2.97 11.03 8.69
C LEU A 83 1.70 10.19 8.85
N THR A 84 1.16 10.11 10.08
CA THR A 84 -0.04 9.33 10.37
C THR A 84 -1.24 9.83 9.60
N ASP A 85 -1.43 11.15 9.51
CA ASP A 85 -2.54 11.76 8.78
C ASP A 85 -2.49 11.40 7.29
N VAL A 86 -1.31 11.47 6.66
CA VAL A 86 -1.17 11.09 5.24
C VAL A 86 -1.41 9.59 5.06
N LEU A 87 -0.85 8.75 5.92
CA LEU A 87 -1.07 7.31 5.85
C LEU A 87 -2.56 6.94 6.01
N GLU A 88 -3.25 7.60 6.94
CA GLU A 88 -4.65 7.29 7.25
C GLU A 88 -5.64 7.87 6.24
N PHE A 89 -5.46 9.12 5.84
CA PHE A 89 -6.48 9.85 5.07
C PHE A 89 -6.19 9.89 3.57
N ALA A 90 -4.96 9.55 3.14
CA ALA A 90 -4.60 9.48 1.72
C ALA A 90 -4.20 8.06 1.30
N VAL A 91 -3.15 7.49 1.89
CA VAL A 91 -2.55 6.23 1.41
C VAL A 91 -3.47 5.04 1.64
N TYR A 92 -3.97 4.86 2.87
CA TYR A 92 -4.82 3.71 3.21
C TYR A 92 -6.12 3.64 2.40
N PRO A 93 -6.89 4.74 2.22
CA PRO A 93 -8.08 4.72 1.37
C PRO A 93 -7.79 4.39 -0.10
N LEU A 94 -6.64 4.80 -0.64
CA LEU A 94 -6.23 4.46 -2.01
C LEU A 94 -5.83 2.99 -2.12
N ALA A 95 -5.10 2.48 -1.15
CA ALA A 95 -4.75 1.07 -1.03
C ALA A 95 -5.99 0.15 -0.98
N GLU A 96 -7.06 0.57 -0.30
CA GLU A 96 -8.34 -0.15 -0.27
C GLU A 96 -9.08 -0.13 -1.63
N LYS A 97 -8.94 0.93 -2.42
CA LYS A 97 -9.61 1.04 -3.74
C LYS A 97 -8.94 0.21 -4.82
N TRP A 98 -7.61 0.11 -4.77
CA TRP A 98 -6.80 -0.60 -5.76
C TRP A 98 -7.14 -2.11 -5.89
N ILE A 99 -7.92 -2.68 -4.97
CA ILE A 99 -8.44 -4.06 -5.05
C ILE A 99 -9.32 -4.30 -6.30
N GLY A 100 -9.92 -3.25 -6.87
CA GLY A 100 -10.88 -3.37 -7.97
C GLY A 100 -10.35 -3.96 -9.27
N GLY A 101 -9.06 -3.77 -9.59
CA GLY A 101 -8.48 -4.24 -10.86
C GLY A 101 -7.91 -5.66 -10.84
N VAL A 102 -7.44 -6.14 -9.69
CA VAL A 102 -6.71 -7.43 -9.59
C VAL A 102 -7.66 -8.66 -9.63
N THR A 103 -8.97 -8.48 -9.50
CA THR A 103 -9.93 -9.60 -9.39
C THR A 103 -10.84 -9.85 -10.58
N GLU A 104 -10.98 -8.92 -11.55
CA GLU A 104 -12.04 -9.05 -12.57
C GLU A 104 -11.59 -9.62 -13.93
N ASN A 105 -10.29 -9.81 -14.18
CA ASN A 105 -9.83 -10.22 -15.51
C ASN A 105 -9.65 -11.74 -15.74
N ASP A 106 -9.91 -12.60 -14.76
CA ASP A 106 -9.58 -14.05 -14.88
C ASP A 106 -10.78 -15.01 -14.87
N ASP A 107 -12.03 -14.53 -15.02
CA ASP A 107 -13.19 -15.44 -15.03
C ASP A 107 -14.36 -15.04 -15.95
N SER A 108 -14.08 -14.41 -17.09
CA SER A 108 -15.05 -14.35 -18.18
C SER A 108 -14.84 -15.53 -19.15
N PRO A 109 -15.68 -16.58 -19.14
CA PRO A 109 -15.63 -17.59 -20.17
C PRO A 109 -16.01 -16.93 -21.50
N LYS A 110 -15.13 -17.06 -22.50
CA LYS A 110 -15.49 -16.76 -23.89
C LYS A 110 -16.57 -17.75 -24.31
N GLY A 111 -17.83 -17.34 -24.19
CA GLY A 111 -19.02 -17.97 -24.75
C GLY A 111 -19.54 -17.18 -25.94
#